data_AF-A0A380G563-F1
#
_entry.id   AF-A0A380G563-F1
#
_cell.length_a   1.000
_cell.length_b   1.000
_cell.length_c   1.000
_cell.angle_alpha   90.00
_cell.angle_beta   90.00
_cell.angle_gamma   90.00
#
_symmetry.space_group_name_H-M   'P 1'
#
loop_
_entity.id
_entity.type
_entity.pdbx_description
1 polymer ?
#
loop_
_entity_poly.entity_id
_entity_poly.type
_entity_poly.pdbx_seq_one_letter_code
_entity_poly.pdbx_strand_id
1 'polypeptide(L)' 'MSEFITIMTFIILLAIQYFLSSKNKYFGFIIPIVFSGFVLFLLITDRLGFISSLAFLVLGLILLIEQWYKGKKKLDK' A
#
# COMPACT_ATOMS: atom_id res chain seq x y z
N MET A 1 -14.88 2.09 14.76
CA MET A 1 -14.37 2.90 13.64
C MET A 1 -15.20 2.61 12.41
N SER A 2 -15.72 3.64 11.75
CA SER A 2 -16.57 3.51 10.57
C SER A 2 -15.74 3.07 9.35
N GLU A 3 -16.34 2.28 8.45
CA GLU A 3 -15.72 1.83 7.20
C GLU A 3 -15.17 3.00 6.37
N PHE A 4 -15.84 4.15 6.44
CA PHE A 4 -15.42 5.40 5.81
C PHE A 4 -14.03 5.87 6.28
N ILE A 5 -13.72 5.76 7.57
CA ILE A 5 -12.41 6.14 8.13
C ILE A 5 -11.33 5.17 7.64
N THR A 6 -11.65 3.88 7.56
CA THR A 6 -10.72 2.86 7.05
C THR A 6 -10.35 3.13 5.58
N ILE A 7 -11.35 3.45 4.74
CA ILE A 7 -11.17 3.74 3.32
C ILE A 7 -10.37 5.04 3.12
N MET A 8 -10.71 6.11 3.85
CA MET A 8 -9.97 7.38 3.80
C MET A 8 -8.50 7.19 4.18
N THR A 9 -8.22 6.40 5.22
CA THR A 9 -6.84 6.12 5.66
C THR A 9 -6.06 5.41 4.56
N PHE A 10 -6.68 4.44 3.88
CA PHE A 10 -6.07 3.73 2.75
C PHE A 10 -5.73 4.66 1.58
N ILE A 11 -6.67 5.54 1.22
CA ILE A 11 -6.50 6.51 0.12
C ILE A 11 -5.37 7.49 0.43
N ILE A 12 -5.30 8.00 1.65
CA ILE A 12 -4.24 8.91 2.10
C ILE A 12 -2.87 8.21 2.05
N LEU A 13 -2.79 6.95 2.48
CA LEU A 13 -1.58 6.14 2.40
C LEU A 13 -1.09 5.97 0.95
N LEU A 14 -2.00 5.67 0.03
CA LEU A 14 -1.74 5.52 -1.40
C LEU A 14 -1.31 6.84 -2.07
N ALA A 15 -1.90 7.97 -1.66
CA ALA A 15 -1.55 9.29 -2.16
C ALA A 15 -0.15 9.71 -1.70
N ILE A 16 0.16 9.51 -0.41
CA ILE A 16 1.48 9.75 0.17
C ILE A 16 2.52 8.86 -0.51
N GLN A 17 2.18 7.59 -0.73
CA GLN A 17 2.99 6.63 -1.50
C GLN A 17 3.37 7.16 -2.88
N TYR A 18 2.37 7.54 -3.67
CA TYR A 18 2.58 7.96 -5.05
C TYR A 18 3.45 9.22 -5.10
N PHE A 19 3.16 10.17 -4.20
CA PHE A 19 3.88 11.43 -4.13
C PHE A 19 5.35 11.23 -3.73
N LEU A 20 5.65 10.41 -2.71
CA LEU A 20 7.02 10.13 -2.30
C LEU A 20 7.79 9.26 -3.31
N SER A 21 7.14 8.27 -3.91
CA SER A 21 7.74 7.42 -4.97
C SER A 21 8.14 8.24 -6.21
N SER A 22 7.37 9.30 -6.52
CA SER A 22 7.69 10.21 -7.64
C SER A 22 8.95 11.04 -7.43
N LYS A 23 9.37 11.28 -6.17
CA LYS A 23 10.48 12.17 -5.84
C LYS A 23 11.78 11.44 -5.49
N ASN A 24 11.71 10.23 -4.94
CA ASN A 24 12.91 9.47 -4.59
C ASN A 24 12.67 7.96 -4.67
N LYS A 25 13.54 7.30 -5.44
CA LYS A 25 13.56 5.86 -5.75
C LYS A 25 13.50 4.97 -4.50
N TYR A 26 14.04 5.45 -3.38
CA TYR A 26 14.06 4.73 -2.09
C TYR A 26 12.73 4.74 -1.34
N PHE A 27 11.90 5.78 -1.48
CA PHE A 27 10.61 5.83 -0.78
C PHE A 27 9.59 4.85 -1.34
N GLY A 28 9.75 4.43 -2.60
CA GLY A 28 8.95 3.37 -3.21
C GLY A 28 8.94 2.05 -2.44
N PHE A 29 9.99 1.76 -1.66
CA PHE A 29 10.11 0.53 -0.85
C PHE A 29 9.48 0.65 0.54
N ILE A 30 9.41 1.86 1.10
CA ILE A 30 8.79 2.13 2.42
C ILE A 30 7.29 1.83 2.40
N ILE A 31 6.68 1.99 1.24
CA ILE A 31 5.25 1.88 1.06
C ILE A 31 4.75 0.42 1.16
N PRO A 32 5.35 -0.57 0.46
CA PRO A 32 4.98 -1.98 0.65
C PRO A 32 5.01 -2.41 2.13
N ILE A 33 5.94 -1.86 2.91
CA ILE A 33 6.08 -2.11 4.35
C ILE A 33 4.88 -1.53 5.10
N VAL A 34 4.54 -0.26 4.87
CA VAL A 34 3.40 0.41 5.51
C VAL A 34 2.07 -0.26 5.13
N PHE A 35 1.89 -0.63 3.86
CA PHE A 35 0.73 -1.36 3.37
C PHE A 35 0.58 -2.72 4.06
N SER A 36 1.68 -3.48 4.16
CA SER A 36 1.67 -4.78 4.84
C SER A 36 1.30 -4.65 6.31
N GLY A 37 1.84 -3.64 6.99
CA GLY A 37 1.49 -3.33 8.38
C GLY A 37 0.01 -2.97 8.55
N PHE A 38 -0.57 -2.25 7.60
CA PHE A 38 -2.00 -1.89 7.64
C PHE A 38 -2.91 -3.10 7.43
N VAL A 39 -2.59 -4.00 6.49
CA VAL A 39 -3.36 -5.25 6.30
C VAL A 39 -3.23 -6.15 7.53
N LEU A 40 -2.05 -6.23 8.14
CA LEU A 40 -1.83 -6.93 9.41
C LEU A 40 -2.68 -6.34 10.54
N PHE A 41 -2.75 -5.01 10.65
CA PHE A 41 -3.60 -4.35 11.64
C PHE A 41 -5.08 -4.70 11.45
N LEU A 42 -5.56 -4.72 10.21
CA LEU A 42 -6.94 -5.11 9.89
C LEU A 42 -7.23 -6.57 10.21
N LEU A 43 -6.24 -7.45 10.03
CA LEU A 43 -6.34 -8.85 10.43
C LEU A 43 -6.41 -9.01 11.96
N ILE A 44 -5.52 -8.32 12.70
CA ILE A 44 -5.44 -8.40 14.18
C ILE A 44 -6.69 -7.80 14.84
N THR A 45 -7.32 -6.81 14.21
CA THR A 45 -8.54 -6.18 14.72
C THR A 45 -9.82 -6.89 14.27
N ASP A 46 -9.71 -8.08 13.67
CA ASP A 46 -10.82 -8.85 13.09
C ASP A 46 -11.71 -8.03 12.14
N ARG A 47 -11.13 -6.97 11.54
CA ARG A 47 -11.81 -6.09 10.57
C ARG A 47 -11.92 -6.76 9.20
N LEU A 48 -11.01 -7.69 8.92
CA LEU A 48 -10.94 -8.45 7.68
C LEU A 48 -10.65 -9.92 8.03
N GLY A 49 -11.49 -10.82 7.51
CA GLY A 49 -11.26 -12.26 7.64
C GLY A 49 -9.93 -12.68 7.01
N PHE A 50 -9.37 -13.79 7.49
CA PHE A 50 -8.05 -14.28 7.09
C PHE A 50 -7.85 -14.37 5.57
N ILE A 51 -8.83 -14.94 4.86
CA ILE A 51 -8.78 -15.10 3.39
C ILE A 51 -8.78 -13.74 2.69
N SER A 52 -9.63 -12.81 3.14
CA SER A 52 -9.72 -11.46 2.58
C SER A 52 -8.42 -10.69 2.85
N SER A 53 -7.89 -10.74 4.06
CA SER A 53 -6.61 -10.13 4.41
C SER A 53 -5.47 -10.67 3.55
N LEU A 54 -5.41 -11.99 3.34
CA LEU A 54 -4.40 -12.62 2.48
C LEU A 54 -4.53 -12.15 1.03
N ALA A 55 -5.75 -12.10 0.48
CA ALA A 55 -6.00 -11.61 -0.87
C ALA A 55 -5.60 -10.14 -1.03
N PHE A 56 -5.97 -9.28 -0.08
CA PHE A 56 -5.57 -7.87 -0.07
C PHE A 56 -4.05 -7.71 0.01
N LEU A 57 -3.38 -8.50 0.85
CA LEU A 57 -1.92 -8.47 0.97
C LEU A 57 -1.24 -8.83 -0.36
N VAL A 58 -1.63 -9.95 -0.96
CA VAL A 58 -1.01 -10.45 -2.21
C VAL A 58 -1.29 -9.50 -3.37
N LEU A 59 -2.56 -9.14 -3.61
CA LEU A 59 -2.93 -8.27 -4.72
C LEU A 59 -2.34 -6.87 -4.56
N GLY A 60 -2.37 -6.32 -3.34
CA GLY A 60 -1.81 -5.01 -3.05
C GLY A 60 -0.31 -4.98 -3.29
N LEU A 61 0.44 -5.96 -2.77
CA LEU A 61 1.89 -6.04 -2.94
C LEU A 61 2.29 -6.14 -4.43
N ILE A 62 1.58 -6.95 -5.22
CA ILE A 62 1.83 -7.06 -6.66
C ILE A 62 1.67 -5.71 -7.36
N LEU A 63 0.55 -5.01 -7.11
CA LEU A 63 0.29 -3.70 -7.70
C LEU A 63 1.31 -2.64 -7.24
N LEU A 64 1.66 -2.66 -5.96
CA LEU A 64 2.65 -1.78 -5.34
C LEU A 64 4.02 -1.91 -5.99
N ILE A 65 4.50 -3.15 -6.16
CA ILE A 65 5.77 -3.46 -6.79
C ILE A 65 5.75 -3.07 -8.27
N GLU A 66 4.66 -3.36 -8.98
CA GLU A 66 4.49 -2.99 -10.39
C GLU A 66 4.54 -1.47 -10.59
N GLN A 67 3.82 -0.71 -9.75
CA GLN A 67 3.83 0.76 -9.79
C GLN A 67 5.21 1.33 -9.49
N TRP A 68 5.94 0.76 -8.53
CA TRP A 68 7.31 1.17 -8.23
C TRP A 68 8.25 0.91 -9.41
N TYR A 69 8.14 -0.26 -10.05
CA TYR A 69 8.94 -0.59 -11.23
C TYR A 69 8.66 0.36 -12.40
N LYS A 70 7.38 0.68 -12.66
CA LYS A 70 6.97 1.68 -13.67
C LYS A 70 7.45 3.09 -13.33
N GLY A 71 7.37 3.50 -12.06
CA GLY A 71 7.83 4.81 -11.59
C GLY A 71 9.34 4.98 -11.75
N LYS A 72 10.12 3.97 -11.38
CA LYS A 72 11.58 3.93 -11.57
C LYS A 72 11.97 4.10 -13.04
N LYS A 73 11.24 3.46 -13.96
CA LYS A 73 11.49 3.56 -15.42
C LYS A 73 11.19 4.94 -16.01
N LYS A 74 10.34 5.75 -15.35
CA LYS A 74 10.09 7.16 -15.71
C LYS A 74 11.14 8.12 -15.16
N LEU A 75 11.78 7.78 -14.03
CA LEU A 75 12.84 8.59 -13.40
C LEU A 75 14.23 8.33 -14.01
N ASP A 76 14.47 7.14 -14.56
CA ASP A 76 15.71 6.80 -15.30
C ASP A 76 15.67 7.29 -16.78
N LYS A 77 14.68 8.09 -17.19
CA LYS A 77 14.58 8.74 -18.51
C LYS A 77 14.73 10.25 -18.35
#